data_AF-D0R3M9-F1
#
_entry.id   AF-D0R3M9-F1
#
_cell.length_a   1.000
_cell.length_b   1.000
_cell.length_c   1.000
_cell.angle_alpha   90.00
_cell.angle_beta   90.00
_cell.angle_gamma   90.00
#
_symmetry.space_group_name_H-M   'P 1'
#
loop_
_entity.id
_entity.type
_entity.pdbx_description
1 polymer ?
#
loop_
_entity_poly.entity_id
_entity_poly.type
_entity_poly.pdbx_seq_one_letter_code
_entity_poly.pdbx_strand_id
1 'polypeptide(L)' 'MKVKFKMPEVGDHILLKLNIHVLEHECLLTKLEDEEYCVINLENGKGIRDIDNDLICSDSIPELLGELQQYYLIYLMED' A
#
# COMPACT_ATOMS: atom_id res chain seq x y z
N MET A 1 -0.05 19.86 18.21
CA MET A 1 -1.29 19.39 17.53
C MET A 1 -1.22 17.88 17.44
N LYS A 2 -2.23 17.13 17.92
CA LYS A 2 -2.32 15.70 17.61
C LYS A 2 -2.76 15.60 16.16
N VAL A 3 -1.86 15.20 15.27
CA VAL A 3 -2.23 14.82 13.90
C VAL A 3 -3.20 13.65 14.07
N LYS A 4 -4.48 13.85 13.74
CA LYS A 4 -5.41 12.72 13.65
C LYS A 4 -4.91 11.92 12.46
N PHE A 5 -4.40 10.72 12.71
CA PHE A 5 -4.06 9.80 11.64
C PHE A 5 -5.36 9.50 10.87
N LYS A 6 -5.48 10.04 9.66
CA LYS A 6 -6.58 9.69 8.76
C LYS A 6 -6.24 8.33 8.18
N MET A 7 -7.14 7.35 8.33
CA MET A 7 -6.98 6.07 7.65
C MET A 7 -7.08 6.34 6.14
N PRO A 8 -6.18 5.82 5.30
CA PRO A 8 -6.33 5.96 3.86
C PRO A 8 -7.59 5.23 3.39
N GLU A 9 -8.13 5.72 2.29
CA GLU A 9 -9.32 5.19 1.64
C GLU A 9 -8.98 4.74 0.20
N VAL A 10 -9.90 4.01 -0.42
CA VAL A 10 -9.75 3.62 -1.83
C VAL A 10 -9.63 4.87 -2.69
N GLY A 11 -8.63 4.91 -3.56
CA GLY A 11 -8.28 6.07 -4.37
C GLY A 11 -7.14 6.92 -3.81
N ASP A 12 -6.75 6.74 -2.54
CA ASP A 12 -5.62 7.47 -1.96
C ASP A 12 -4.29 6.96 -2.54
N HIS A 13 -3.36 7.89 -2.74
CA HIS A 13 -1.99 7.59 -3.12
C HIS A 13 -1.14 7.33 -1.88
N ILE A 14 -0.33 6.29 -1.92
CA ILE A 14 0.65 5.97 -0.88
C ILE A 14 2.02 5.75 -1.51
N LEU A 15 3.05 6.13 -0.78
CA LEU A 15 4.44 5.85 -1.16
C LEU A 15 4.96 4.70 -0.31
N LEU A 16 5.34 3.61 -0.97
CA LEU A 16 6.00 2.47 -0.34
C LEU A 16 7.51 2.57 -0.55
N LYS A 17 8.26 2.60 0.54
CA LYS A 17 9.73 2.67 0.51
C LYS A 17 10.34 1.45 1.15
N LEU A 18 11.23 0.75 0.44
CA LEU A 18 11.91 -0.42 1.00
C LEU A 18 12.78 -0.01 2.20
N ASN A 19 12.68 -0.77 3.29
CA ASN A 19 13.42 -0.49 4.53
C ASN A 19 14.95 -0.40 4.34
N ILE A 20 15.49 -1.09 3.34
CA ILE A 20 16.94 -1.25 3.12
C ILE A 20 17.46 -0.63 1.81
N HIS A 21 16.58 -0.07 0.97
CA HIS A 21 16.94 0.41 -0.36
C HIS A 21 16.34 1.78 -0.66
N VAL A 22 16.94 2.51 -1.60
CA VAL A 22 16.42 3.78 -2.14
C VAL A 22 15.28 3.52 -3.15
N LEU A 23 14.73 2.32 -3.17
CA LEU A 23 13.65 1.96 -4.08
C LEU A 23 12.32 2.39 -3.45
N GLU A 24 11.61 3.24 -4.19
CA GLU A 24 10.33 3.81 -3.80
C GLU A 24 9.29 3.44 -4.87
N HIS A 25 8.07 3.13 -4.42
CA HIS A 25 6.94 2.79 -5.27
C HIS A 25 5.78 3.71 -4.93
N GLU A 26 5.43 4.59 -5.87
CA GLU A 26 4.18 5.32 -5.78
C GLU A 26 3.04 4.37 -6.14
N CYS A 27 2.10 4.21 -5.23
CA CYS A 27 1.04 3.23 -5.34
C CYS A 27 -0.33 3.86 -5.13
N LEU A 28 -1.34 3.29 -5.78
CA LEU A 28 -2.74 3.61 -5.57
C LEU A 28 -3.40 2.53 -4.73
N LEU A 29 -4.09 2.91 -3.66
CA LEU A 29 -4.91 1.99 -2.89
C LEU A 29 -6.22 1.69 -3.63
N THR A 30 -6.51 0.42 -3.84
CA THR A 30 -7.67 -0.03 -4.63
C THR A 30 -8.40 -1.20 -3.97
N LYS A 31 -9.59 -1.50 -4.49
CA LYS A 31 -10.41 -2.66 -4.12
C LYS A 31 -10.54 -3.59 -5.33
N LEU A 32 -10.33 -4.88 -5.13
CA LEU A 32 -10.51 -5.96 -6.10
C LEU A 32 -11.98 -6.37 -6.19
N GLU A 33 -12.33 -7.14 -7.22
CA GLU A 33 -13.71 -7.61 -7.44
C GLU A 33 -14.21 -8.52 -6.30
N ASP A 34 -13.32 -9.30 -5.69
CA ASP A 34 -13.61 -10.22 -4.57
C ASP A 34 -13.64 -9.53 -3.19
N GLU A 35 -13.84 -8.22 -3.19
CA GLU A 35 -13.88 -7.35 -2.02
C GLU A 35 -12.59 -7.14 -1.21
N GLU A 36 -11.50 -7.75 -1.62
CA GLU A 36 -10.18 -7.53 -1.02
C GLU A 36 -9.56 -6.18 -1.44
N TYR A 37 -8.73 -5.61 -0.58
CA TYR A 37 -7.97 -4.39 -0.82
C TYR A 37 -6.53 -4.72 -1.20
N CYS A 38 -5.96 -3.97 -2.13
CA CYS A 38 -4.55 -4.06 -2.48
C CYS A 38 -4.00 -2.71 -2.93
N VAL A 39 -2.72 -2.67 -3.30
CA VAL A 39 -2.08 -1.46 -3.84
C VAL A 39 -1.44 -1.76 -5.18
N ILE A 40 -1.62 -0.84 -6.13
CA ILE A 40 -1.08 -0.94 -7.49
C ILE A 40 0.04 0.07 -7.65
N ASN A 41 1.21 -0.39 -8.07
CA ASN A 41 2.32 0.48 -8.44
C ASN A 41 1.94 1.28 -9.72
N LEU A 42 1.99 2.60 -9.62
CA LEU A 42 1.58 3.51 -10.69
C LEU A 42 2.56 3.55 -11.87
N GLU A 43 3.83 3.21 -11.66
CA GLU A 43 4.84 3.19 -12.72
C GLU A 43 4.60 2.05 -13.73
N ASN A 44 4.21 0.88 -13.23
CA ASN A 44 4.11 -0.34 -14.05
C ASN A 44 2.71 -0.97 -14.10
N GLY A 45 1.75 -0.44 -13.34
CA GLY A 45 0.36 -0.90 -13.29
C GLY A 45 0.17 -2.27 -12.64
N LYS A 46 1.15 -2.78 -11.89
CA LYS A 46 1.09 -4.09 -11.23
C LYS A 46 0.87 -3.96 -9.73
N GLY A 47 0.17 -4.94 -9.17
CA GLY A 47 0.06 -5.09 -7.72
C GLY A 47 1.41 -5.41 -7.07
N ILE A 48 1.57 -4.99 -5.82
CA ILE A 48 2.74 -5.31 -5.00
C ILE A 48 2.68 -6.76 -4.54
N ARG A 49 3.81 -7.45 -4.60
CA ARG A 49 3.93 -8.88 -4.29
C ARG A 49 4.91 -9.11 -3.15
N ASP A 50 4.70 -10.19 -2.41
CA ASP A 50 5.61 -10.62 -1.35
C ASP A 50 6.82 -11.41 -1.89
N ILE A 51 7.59 -12.00 -0.97
CA ILE A 51 8.79 -12.78 -1.29
C ILE A 51 8.51 -14.09 -2.01
N ASP A 52 7.30 -14.64 -1.85
CA ASP A 52 6.85 -15.87 -2.49
C ASP A 52 6.14 -15.58 -3.84
N ASN A 53 6.13 -14.29 -4.23
CA ASN A 53 5.54 -13.74 -5.46
C ASN A 53 4.00 -13.79 -5.47
N ASP A 54 3.37 -13.87 -4.30
CA ASP A 54 1.93 -13.74 -4.13
C ASP A 54 1.52 -12.27 -4.03
N LEU A 55 0.29 -11.94 -4.47
CA LEU A 55 -0.22 -10.58 -4.39
C LEU A 55 -0.50 -10.23 -2.93
N ILE A 56 0.00 -9.08 -2.47
CA ILE A 56 -0.34 -8.58 -1.14
C ILE A 56 -1.72 -7.93 -1.20
N CYS A 57 -2.72 -8.62 -0.66
CA CYS A 57 -4.09 -8.15 -0.52
C CYS A 57 -4.67 -8.57 0.84
N SER A 58 -5.74 -7.90 1.29
CA SER A 58 -6.43 -8.23 2.55
C SER A 58 -7.88 -7.75 2.56
N ASP A 59 -8.70 -8.33 3.45
CA ASP A 59 -10.13 -8.00 3.60
C ASP A 59 -10.39 -6.58 4.12
N SER A 60 -9.37 -5.92 4.68
CA SER A 60 -9.47 -4.56 5.19
C SER A 60 -8.22 -3.73 4.93
N ILE A 61 -8.39 -2.41 4.78
CA ILE A 61 -7.26 -1.47 4.63
C ILE A 61 -6.27 -1.56 5.79
N PRO A 62 -6.69 -1.60 7.09
CA PRO A 62 -5.75 -1.72 8.18
C PRO A 62 -4.89 -2.99 8.14
N GLU A 63 -5.47 -4.13 7.74
CA GLU A 63 -4.73 -5.39 7.59
C GLU A 63 -3.75 -5.30 6.42
N LEU A 64 -4.19 -4.79 5.27
CA LEU A 64 -3.33 -4.56 4.10
C LEU A 64 -2.11 -3.69 4.44
N LEU A 65 -2.33 -2.59 5.17
CA LEU A 65 -1.24 -1.73 5.62
C LEU A 65 -0.30 -2.46 6.59
N GLY A 66 -0.83 -3.33 7.45
CA GLY A 66 -0.06 -4.19 8.33
C GLY A 66 0.84 -5.16 7.56
N GLU A 67 0.31 -5.82 6.53
CA GLU A 67 1.07 -6.72 5.65
C GLU A 67 2.17 -5.96 4.90
N LEU A 68 1.85 -4.82 4.29
CA LEU A 68 2.82 -3.99 3.58
C LEU A 68 3.93 -3.46 4.50
N GLN A 69 3.62 -3.14 5.77
CA GLN A 69 4.60 -2.67 6.75
C GLN A 69 5.67 -3.69 7.11
N GLN A 70 5.45 -4.98 6.86
CA GLN A 70 6.49 -6.00 7.06
C GLN A 70 7.67 -5.80 6.11
N TYR A 71 7.43 -5.19 4.93
CA TYR A 71 8.41 -5.05 3.85
C TYR A 71 8.80 -3.59 3.58
N TYR A 72 7.86 -2.65 3.77
CA TYR A 72 7.99 -1.25 3.37
C TYR A 72 7.71 -0.29 4.52
N LEU A 73 8.37 0.87 4.49
CA LEU A 73 7.86 2.07 5.13
C LEU A 73 6.73 2.65 4.29
N ILE A 74 5.60 2.93 4.92
CA ILE A 74 4.42 3.48 4.25
C ILE A 74 4.31 4.96 4.59
N TYR A 75 4.24 5.80 3.56
CA TYR A 75 3.96 7.23 3.67
C TYR A 75 2.65 7.53 2.96
N LEU A 76 1.72 8.17 3.68
CA LEU A 76 0.49 8.69 3.08
C LEU A 76 0.83 9.99 2.36
N MET A 77 0.42 10.09 1.10
CA MET A 77 0.59 11.32 0.33
C MET A 77 -0.62 12.20 0.67
N GLU A 78 -0.37 13.39 1.22
CA GLU A 78 -1.41 14.42 1.34
C GLU A 78 -1.53 15.13 -0.03
N ASP A 79 -2.76 15.32 -0.50
CA ASP A 79 -3.07 16.21 -1.64
C ASP A 79 -2.71 17.68 -1.36
#